data_AF-S7VF34-F1
#
_entry.id   AF-S7VF34-F1
#
_cell.length_a   1.000
_cell.length_b   1.000
_cell.length_c   1.000
_cell.angle_alpha   90.00
_cell.angle_beta   90.00
_cell.angle_gamma   90.00
#
_symmetry.space_group_name_H-M   'P 1'
#
loop_
_entity.id
_entity.type
_entity.pdbx_description
1 polymer ?
#
loop_
_entity_poly.entity_id
_entity_poly.type
_entity_poly.pdbx_seq_one_letter_code
_entity_poly.pdbx_strand_id
1 'polypeptide(L)'
;MNDLRIIYRNVIAETILLVTVATQIVSGIKLFLKKRKTKYDLFEKLQIWTGLYLAIFLVFHLSAVLFGRLVLELDTNFYFGVTGLNTFPLNLFFIPYYGLAIISFFGHISAVHSKKLKKNIWY
;
A
#
# COMPACT_ATOMS: atom_id res chain seq x y z
N MET A 1 -2.35 18.48 -13.33
CA MET A 1 -2.70 17.55 -12.22
C MET A 1 -3.53 18.20 -11.10
N ASN A 2 -3.92 19.48 -11.19
CA ASN A 2 -4.75 20.11 -10.17
C ASN A 2 -6.23 19.74 -10.30
N ASP A 3 -6.69 19.42 -11.50
CA ASP A 3 -8.12 19.18 -11.77
C ASP A 3 -8.64 17.95 -11.03
N LEU A 4 -7.82 16.89 -10.92
CA LEU A 4 -8.15 15.69 -10.16
C LEU A 4 -8.25 15.95 -8.64
N ARG A 5 -7.60 17.00 -8.12
CA ARG A 5 -7.62 17.32 -6.67
C ARG A 5 -9.02 17.63 -6.19
N ILE A 6 -9.87 18.19 -7.06
CA ILE A 6 -11.27 18.48 -6.76
C ILE A 6 -12.01 17.18 -6.39
N ILE A 7 -11.64 16.06 -7.03
CA ILE A 7 -12.25 14.76 -6.81
C ILE A 7 -11.68 14.10 -5.56
N TYR A 8 -10.35 13.92 -5.48
CA TYR A 8 -9.76 13.10 -4.40
C TYR A 8 -9.45 13.86 -3.10
N ARG A 9 -9.40 15.20 -3.10
CA ARG A 9 -9.34 16.03 -1.88
C ARG A 9 -10.71 16.53 -1.45
N ASN A 10 -11.79 16.01 -2.04
CA ASN A 10 -13.12 16.18 -1.49
C ASN A 10 -13.20 15.43 -0.16
N VAL A 11 -13.76 16.06 0.87
CA VAL A 11 -13.88 15.50 2.23
C VAL A 11 -14.51 14.10 2.23
N ILE A 12 -15.54 13.88 1.42
CA ILE A 12 -16.23 12.58 1.33
C ILE A 12 -15.31 11.53 0.71
N ALA A 13 -14.73 11.83 -0.46
CA ALA A 13 -13.86 10.89 -1.17
C ALA A 13 -12.60 10.57 -0.36
N GLU A 14 -11.99 11.58 0.25
CA GLU A 14 -10.83 11.42 1.11
C GLU A 14 -11.15 10.56 2.34
N THR A 15 -12.29 10.81 3.00
CA THR A 15 -12.72 10.00 4.16
C THR A 15 -12.92 8.53 3.77
N ILE A 16 -13.63 8.27 2.66
CA ILE A 16 -13.85 6.91 2.15
C ILE A 16 -12.51 6.22 1.85
N LEU A 17 -11.58 6.94 1.20
CA LEU A 17 -10.26 6.41 0.88
C LEU A 17 -9.47 6.06 2.15
N LEU A 18 -9.44 6.97 3.14
CA LEU A 18 -8.73 6.74 4.41
C LEU A 18 -9.31 5.56 5.18
N VAL A 19 -10.64 5.42 5.25
CA VAL A 19 -11.30 4.27 5.88
C VAL A 19 -10.98 2.97 5.14
N THR A 20 -10.95 3.00 3.81
CA THR A 20 -10.59 1.84 2.99
C THR A 20 -9.15 1.41 3.26
N VAL A 21 -8.21 2.35 3.26
CA VAL A 21 -6.79 2.10 3.56
C VAL A 21 -6.62 1.57 4.98
N ALA A 22 -7.28 2.16 5.98
CA ALA A 22 -7.24 1.69 7.35
C ALA A 22 -7.77 0.24 7.46
N THR A 23 -8.85 -0.08 6.75
CA THR A 23 -9.39 -1.44 6.69
C THR A 23 -8.40 -2.41 6.04
N GLN A 24 -7.73 -2.01 4.96
CA GLN A 24 -6.69 -2.81 4.29
C GLN A 24 -5.51 -3.10 5.22
N ILE A 25 -5.03 -2.09 5.96
CA ILE A 25 -3.93 -2.23 6.92
C ILE A 25 -4.33 -3.21 8.03
N VAL A 26 -5.46 -2.97 8.69
CA VAL A 26 -5.91 -3.78 9.85
C VAL A 26 -6.19 -5.22 9.42
N SER A 27 -6.92 -5.42 8.33
CA SER A 27 -7.25 -6.77 7.83
C SER A 27 -6.02 -7.51 7.33
N GLY A 28 -5.09 -6.83 6.65
CA GLY A 28 -3.83 -7.40 6.17
C GLY A 28 -2.93 -7.89 7.30
N ILE A 29 -2.75 -7.07 8.34
CA ILE A 29 -1.96 -7.45 9.53
C ILE A 29 -2.61 -8.63 10.26
N LYS A 30 -3.93 -8.58 10.51
CA LYS A 30 -4.67 -9.68 11.15
C LYS A 30 -4.53 -10.99 10.35
N LEU A 31 -4.65 -10.91 9.03
CA LEU A 31 -4.48 -12.06 8.16
C LEU A 31 -3.07 -12.64 8.26
N PHE A 32 -2.03 -11.79 8.18
CA PHE A 32 -0.64 -12.22 8.35
C PHE A 32 -0.43 -12.92 9.70
N LEU A 33 -0.86 -12.30 10.81
CA LEU A 33 -0.67 -12.86 12.16
C LEU A 33 -1.35 -14.23 12.31
N LYS A 34 -2.56 -14.39 11.77
CA LYS A 34 -3.29 -15.66 11.80
C LYS A 34 -2.61 -16.75 10.98
N LYS A 35 -1.95 -16.38 9.89
CA LYS A 35 -1.50 -17.30 8.84
C LYS A 35 -0.01 -17.59 8.83
N ARG A 36 0.84 -16.70 9.36
CA ARG A 36 2.31 -16.76 9.29
C ARG A 36 2.99 -18.08 9.72
N LYS A 37 2.32 -18.97 10.47
CA LYS A 37 2.87 -20.25 10.94
C LYS A 37 2.36 -21.49 10.20
N THR A 38 1.44 -21.34 9.24
CA THR A 38 0.91 -22.49 8.49
C THR A 38 1.81 -22.81 7.30
N LYS A 39 1.87 -24.08 6.87
CA LYS A 39 2.49 -24.48 5.61
C LYS A 39 1.61 -24.03 4.43
N TYR A 40 2.21 -23.39 3.44
CA TYR A 40 1.49 -22.76 2.32
C TYR A 40 2.09 -23.12 0.97
N ASP A 41 1.23 -23.11 -0.05
CA ASP A 41 1.64 -23.03 -1.46
C ASP A 41 2.31 -21.67 -1.74
N LEU A 42 3.10 -21.58 -2.81
CA LEU A 42 3.86 -20.41 -3.21
C LEU A 42 2.98 -19.16 -3.33
N PHE A 43 1.80 -19.27 -3.95
CA PHE A 43 0.88 -18.14 -4.09
C PHE A 43 0.28 -17.68 -2.75
N GLU A 44 0.02 -18.59 -1.82
CA GLU A 44 -0.46 -18.21 -0.49
C GLU A 44 0.63 -17.52 0.32
N LYS A 45 1.87 -18.01 0.23
CA LYS A 45 3.03 -17.32 0.82
C LYS A 45 3.18 -15.92 0.20
N LEU A 46 3.09 -15.80 -1.12
CA LEU A 46 3.16 -14.52 -1.83
C LEU A 46 2.08 -13.56 -1.33
N GLN A 47 0.82 -13.99 -1.24
CA GLN A 47 -0.29 -13.18 -0.74
C GLN A 47 -0.02 -12.61 0.66
N ILE A 48 0.45 -13.47 1.58
CA ILE A 48 0.63 -13.12 2.99
C ILE A 48 1.77 -12.14 3.20
N TRP A 49 2.93 -12.37 2.55
CA TRP A 49 4.09 -11.49 2.73
C TRP A 49 3.96 -10.17 1.98
N THR A 50 3.44 -10.19 0.75
CA THR A 50 3.18 -8.95 0.00
C THR A 50 2.07 -8.13 0.67
N GLY A 51 1.04 -8.78 1.22
CA GLY A 51 -0.01 -8.11 1.98
C GLY A 51 0.51 -7.44 3.25
N LEU A 52 1.44 -8.09 3.97
CA LEU A 52 2.10 -7.47 5.12
C LEU A 52 2.93 -6.25 4.69
N TYR A 53 3.74 -6.39 3.64
CA TYR A 53 4.55 -5.28 3.14
C TYR A 53 3.66 -4.09 2.74
N LEU A 54 2.58 -4.32 2.01
CA LEU A 54 1.62 -3.27 1.63
C LEU A 54 1.00 -2.59 2.85
N ALA A 55 0.64 -3.34 3.89
CA ALA A 55 0.12 -2.75 5.12
C ALA A 55 1.14 -1.82 5.79
N ILE A 56 2.40 -2.26 5.89
CA ILE A 56 3.49 -1.44 6.44
C ILE A 56 3.75 -0.20 5.57
N PHE A 57 3.84 -0.39 4.25
CA PHE A 57 4.01 0.69 3.29
C PHE A 57 2.90 1.74 3.42
N LEU A 58 1.64 1.33 3.51
CA LEU A 58 0.51 2.26 3.64
C LEU A 58 0.57 3.03 4.95
N VAL A 59 0.97 2.41 6.07
CA VAL A 59 1.15 3.11 7.35
C VAL A 59 2.18 4.22 7.21
N PHE A 60 3.39 3.92 6.73
CA PHE A 60 4.45 4.92 6.62
C PHE A 60 4.17 5.97 5.56
N HIS A 61 3.71 5.55 4.38
CA HIS A 61 3.41 6.44 3.27
C HIS A 61 2.30 7.43 3.62
N LEU A 62 1.17 6.94 4.16
CA LEU A 62 0.05 7.80 4.52
C LEU A 62 0.40 8.71 5.70
N SER A 63 1.15 8.22 6.68
CA SER A 63 1.64 9.06 7.78
C SER A 63 2.52 10.20 7.29
N ALA A 64 3.44 9.94 6.34
CA ALA A 64 4.29 10.97 5.77
C ALA A 64 3.49 12.02 4.97
N VAL A 65 2.49 11.58 4.19
CA VAL A 65 1.61 12.49 3.44
C VAL A 65 0.74 13.32 4.37
N LEU A 66 0.11 12.71 5.39
CA LEU A 66 -0.72 13.43 6.34
C LEU A 66 0.12 14.37 7.22
N PHE A 67 1.30 13.94 7.67
CA PHE A 67 2.21 14.79 8.44
C PHE A 67 2.70 15.98 7.60
N GLY A 68 3.13 15.73 6.37
CA GLY A 68 3.54 16.78 5.44
C GLY A 68 2.43 17.81 5.22
N ARG A 69 1.17 17.36 5.09
CA ARG A 69 0.03 18.26 4.87
C ARG A 69 -0.43 18.98 6.13
N LEU A 70 -0.62 18.26 7.24
CA LEU A 70 -1.30 18.77 8.43
C LEU A 70 -0.37 19.44 9.43
N VAL A 71 0.92 19.06 9.44
CA VAL A 71 1.90 19.57 10.41
C VAL A 71 2.91 20.50 9.74
N LEU A 72 3.41 20.13 8.57
CA LEU A 72 4.39 20.95 7.84
C LEU A 72 3.74 21.91 6.84
N GLU A 73 2.42 21.87 6.69
CA GLU A 73 1.64 22.71 5.75
C GLU A 73 2.15 22.66 4.30
N LEU A 74 2.75 21.53 3.91
CA LEU A 74 3.32 21.33 2.58
C LEU A 74 2.22 20.90 1.59
N ASP A 75 2.37 21.35 0.34
CA ASP A 75 1.60 20.77 -0.76
C ASP A 75 2.15 19.37 -1.07
N THR A 76 1.48 18.35 -0.54
CA THR A 76 1.80 16.93 -0.77
C THR A 76 1.38 16.49 -2.17
N ASN A 77 2.02 17.07 -3.18
CA ASN A 77 1.83 16.81 -4.59
C ASN A 77 2.83 15.77 -5.11
N PHE A 78 2.90 15.60 -6.43
CA PHE A 78 3.86 14.68 -7.03
C PHE A 78 5.31 15.03 -6.69
N TYR A 79 5.66 16.32 -6.64
CA TYR A 79 7.00 16.77 -6.28
C TYR A 79 7.36 16.36 -4.85
N PHE A 80 6.46 16.52 -3.89
CA PHE A 80 6.67 16.03 -2.51
C PHE A 80 7.06 14.55 -2.48
N GLY A 81 6.36 13.70 -3.25
CA GLY A 81 6.66 12.27 -3.33
C GLY A 81 8.00 11.96 -4.02
N VAL A 82 8.35 12.72 -5.06
CA VAL A 82 9.54 12.46 -5.89
C VAL A 82 10.82 13.06 -5.30
N THR A 83 10.74 14.04 -4.40
CA THR A 83 11.90 14.65 -3.74
C THR A 83 12.79 13.60 -3.09
N GLY A 84 12.21 12.69 -2.29
CA GLY A 84 12.98 11.62 -1.64
C GLY A 84 13.68 10.67 -2.64
N LEU A 85 13.13 10.49 -3.84
CA LEU A 85 13.71 9.64 -4.89
C LEU A 85 14.85 10.33 -5.66
N ASN A 86 14.87 11.65 -5.74
CA ASN A 86 15.85 12.41 -6.52
C ASN A 86 16.92 13.10 -5.67
N THR A 87 16.86 12.96 -4.35
CA THR A 87 17.84 13.54 -3.44
C THR A 87 18.72 12.47 -2.83
N PHE A 88 20.02 12.54 -3.07
CA PHE A 88 21.00 11.71 -2.36
C PHE A 88 21.26 12.28 -0.96
N PRO A 89 21.37 11.45 0.10
CA PRO A 89 21.33 9.98 0.11
C PRO A 89 19.94 9.36 0.34
N LEU A 90 18.88 10.18 0.41
CA LEU A 90 17.51 9.71 0.69
C LEU A 90 17.01 8.67 -0.33
N ASN A 91 17.41 8.83 -1.59
CA ASN A 91 17.06 7.91 -2.67
C ASN A 91 17.46 6.45 -2.40
N LEU A 92 18.55 6.20 -1.65
CA LEU A 92 18.98 4.85 -1.26
C LEU A 92 17.92 4.12 -0.41
N PHE A 93 17.11 4.87 0.34
CA PHE A 93 15.97 4.34 1.08
C PHE A 93 14.71 4.30 0.22
N PHE A 94 14.39 5.40 -0.47
CA PHE A 94 13.12 5.54 -1.19
C PHE A 94 13.01 4.65 -2.42
N ILE A 95 14.11 4.39 -3.14
CA ILE A 95 14.12 3.49 -4.31
C ILE A 95 13.65 2.07 -3.92
N PRO A 96 14.30 1.37 -2.96
CA PRO A 96 13.83 0.05 -2.56
C PRO A 96 12.46 0.10 -1.89
N TYR A 97 12.15 1.16 -1.12
CA TYR A 97 10.84 1.33 -0.47
C TYR A 97 9.68 1.36 -1.48
N TYR A 98 9.75 2.20 -2.50
CA TYR A 98 8.72 2.28 -3.54
C TYR A 98 8.78 1.09 -4.50
N GLY A 99 9.98 0.61 -4.84
CA GLY A 99 10.15 -0.57 -5.71
C GLY A 99 9.51 -1.82 -5.12
N LEU A 100 9.76 -2.11 -3.84
CA LEU A 100 9.12 -3.22 -3.13
C LEU A 100 7.61 -3.03 -2.99
N ALA A 101 7.11 -1.79 -2.92
CA ALA A 101 5.67 -1.52 -2.89
C ALA A 101 4.99 -1.91 -4.20
N ILE A 102 5.60 -1.56 -5.33
CA ILE A 102 5.10 -1.91 -6.67
C ILE A 102 5.12 -3.44 -6.84
N ILE A 103 6.24 -4.09 -6.53
CA ILE A 103 6.36 -5.56 -6.61
C ILE A 103 5.33 -6.24 -5.70
N SER A 104 5.17 -5.75 -4.47
CA SER A 104 4.20 -6.30 -3.52
C SER A 104 2.76 -6.10 -4.00
N PHE A 105 2.44 -4.96 -4.60
CA PHE A 105 1.10 -4.70 -5.15
C PHE A 105 0.71 -5.73 -6.22
N PHE A 106 1.54 -5.92 -7.24
CA PHE A 106 1.27 -6.89 -8.30
C PHE A 106 1.36 -8.34 -7.81
N GLY A 107 2.30 -8.64 -6.92
CA GLY A 107 2.40 -9.95 -6.27
C GLY A 107 1.17 -10.30 -5.43
N HIS A 108 0.60 -9.32 -4.72
CA HIS A 108 -0.60 -9.52 -3.91
C HIS A 108 -1.83 -9.78 -4.79
N ILE A 109 -2.03 -8.97 -5.83
CA ILE A 109 -3.17 -9.11 -6.75
C ILE A 109 -3.10 -10.44 -7.51
N SER A 110 -1.93 -10.80 -8.04
CA SER A 110 -1.76 -12.07 -8.76
C SER A 110 -2.05 -13.28 -7.86
N ALA A 111 -1.61 -13.24 -6.59
CA ALA A 111 -1.90 -14.29 -5.64
C ALA A 111 -3.39 -14.40 -5.28
N VAL A 112 -4.07 -13.28 -5.06
CA VAL A 112 -5.52 -13.24 -4.81
C VAL A 112 -6.29 -13.75 -6.02
N HIS A 113 -5.90 -13.34 -7.23
CA HIS A 113 -6.54 -13.77 -8.47
C HIS A 113 -6.37 -15.28 -8.71
N SER A 114 -5.14 -15.80 -8.55
CA SER A 114 -4.84 -17.23 -8.64
C SER A 114 -5.70 -18.05 -7.67
N LYS A 115 -5.82 -17.59 -6.42
CA LYS A 115 -6.66 -18.24 -5.41
C LYS A 115 -8.15 -18.22 -5.78
N LYS A 116 -8.65 -17.11 -6.34
CA LYS A 116 -10.03 -17.00 -6.83
C LYS A 116 -10.31 -17.98 -7.96
N LEU A 117 -9.40 -18.10 -8.93
CA LEU A 117 -9.53 -19.02 -10.06
C LEU A 117 -9.54 -20.48 -9.59
N LYS A 118 -8.61 -20.87 -8.69
CA LYS A 118 -8.61 -22.21 -8.10
C LYS A 118 -9.96 -22.50 -7.42
N LYS A 119 -10.53 -21.56 -6.65
CA LYS A 119 -11.83 -21.78 -6.00
C LYS A 119 -12.97 -22.08 -6.99
N ASN A 120 -13.00 -21.44 -8.15
CA ASN A 120 -14.08 -21.58 -9.13
C ASN A 120 -14.01 -22.88 -9.97
N ILE A 121 -12.88 -23.59 -9.97
CA ILE A 121 -12.72 -24.84 -10.74
C ILE A 121 -13.25 -26.06 -9.97
N TRP A 122 -13.46 -25.93 -8.64
CA TRP A 122 -13.88 -27.03 -7.77
C TRP A 122 -15.30 -26.84 -7.19
N TYR A 123 -16.18 -26.16 -7.93
CA TYR A 123 -17.64 -26.17 -7.77
C TYR A 123 -18.27 -26.52 -9.11
#